data_AF-A0A7V0YJU0-F1
#
_entry.id   AF-A0A7V0YJU0-F1
#
_cell.length_a   1.000
_cell.length_b   1.000
_cell.length_c   1.000
_cell.angle_alpha   90.00
_cell.angle_beta   90.00
_cell.angle_gamma   90.00
#
_symmetry.space_group_name_H-M   'P 1'
#
loop_
_entity.id
_entity.type
_entity.pdbx_description
1 polymer ?
#
loop_
_entity_poly.entity_id
_entity_poly.type
_entity_poly.pdbx_seq_one_letter_code
_entity_poly.pdbx_strand_id
1 'polypeptide(L)'
;MNLEWIKEIDYRKHLTGDLAELEKIIGIDNLIKILEYFGKTAIYISEKPILEMKKEYIRKHYGKIGAKELARKLGISERLVYEIGNEKVTCEKGLFDGE
;
A
#
# COMPACT_ATOMS: atom_id res chain seq x y z
N MET A 1 -3.06 -17.92 -14.97
CA MET A 1 -3.26 -17.88 -16.45
C MET A 1 -2.01 -17.23 -17.01
N ASN A 2 -1.41 -17.72 -18.10
CA ASN A 2 -0.26 -17.05 -18.71
C ASN A 2 -0.77 -15.99 -19.72
N LEU A 3 -0.33 -14.75 -19.57
CA LEU A 3 -0.77 -13.59 -20.36
C LEU A 3 0.36 -12.94 -21.20
N GLU A 4 1.49 -13.62 -21.39
CA GLU A 4 2.63 -13.09 -22.16
C GLU A 4 2.27 -12.74 -23.62
N TRP A 5 1.27 -13.44 -24.20
CA TRP A 5 0.75 -13.17 -25.54
C TRP A 5 0.27 -11.72 -25.75
N ILE A 6 -0.02 -10.98 -24.68
CA ILE A 6 -0.43 -9.56 -24.77
C ILE A 6 0.66 -8.71 -25.46
N LYS A 7 1.95 -9.07 -25.32
CA LYS A 7 3.05 -8.34 -25.95
C LYS A 7 3.15 -8.54 -27.46
N GLU A 8 2.48 -9.56 -28.00
CA GLU A 8 2.47 -9.88 -29.42
C GLU A 8 1.45 -9.04 -30.20
N ILE A 9 0.62 -8.26 -29.49
CA ILE A 9 -0.41 -7.40 -30.08
C ILE A 9 -0.17 -5.93 -29.74
N ASP A 10 -0.83 -5.04 -30.47
CA ASP A 10 -0.92 -3.62 -30.12
C ASP A 10 -1.89 -3.44 -28.93
N TYR A 11 -1.42 -3.80 -27.74
CA TYR A 11 -2.23 -3.85 -26.51
C TYR A 11 -2.62 -2.47 -26.00
N ARG A 12 -1.83 -1.43 -26.27
CA ARG A 12 -2.02 -0.09 -25.69
C ARG A 12 -3.37 0.53 -26.05
N LYS A 13 -3.90 0.25 -27.24
CA LYS A 13 -5.22 0.73 -27.68
C LYS A 13 -6.39 0.14 -26.88
N HIS A 14 -6.15 -0.95 -26.14
CA HIS A 14 -7.14 -1.63 -25.33
C HIS A 14 -7.05 -1.29 -23.84
N LEU A 15 -5.98 -0.60 -23.41
CA LEU A 15 -5.84 -0.15 -22.03
C LEU A 15 -6.63 1.15 -21.83
N THR A 16 -7.51 1.17 -20.83
CA THR A 16 -8.33 2.34 -20.48
C THR A 16 -8.30 2.58 -18.97
N GLY A 17 -8.54 3.83 -18.56
CA GLY A 17 -8.59 4.23 -17.15
C GLY A 17 -7.34 3.83 -16.35
N ASP A 18 -7.55 3.36 -15.13
CA ASP A 18 -6.50 2.97 -14.18
C ASP A 18 -5.52 1.95 -14.75
N LEU A 19 -5.98 1.06 -15.64
CA LEU A 19 -5.11 0.04 -16.24
C LEU A 19 -4.05 0.65 -17.16
N ALA A 20 -4.41 1.71 -17.90
CA ALA A 20 -3.48 2.46 -18.74
C ALA A 20 -2.49 3.29 -17.91
N GLU A 21 -2.93 3.81 -16.75
CA GLU A 21 -2.06 4.52 -15.83
C GLU A 21 -1.07 3.57 -15.14
N LEU A 22 -1.54 2.40 -14.70
CA LEU A 22 -0.69 1.35 -14.17
C LEU A 22 0.37 0.95 -15.20
N GLU A 23 0.01 0.65 -16.45
CA GLU A 23 1.00 0.28 -17.48
C GLU A 23 2.10 1.32 -17.64
N LYS A 24 1.76 2.62 -17.62
CA LYS A 24 2.75 3.71 -17.70
C LYS A 24 3.69 3.77 -16.51
N ILE A 25 3.19 3.43 -15.30
CA ILE A 25 3.97 3.52 -14.05
C ILE A 25 4.86 2.29 -13.87
N ILE A 26 4.32 1.09 -14.08
CA ILE A 26 4.99 -0.17 -13.74
C ILE A 26 5.47 -0.98 -14.95
N GLY A 27 5.09 -0.60 -16.16
CA GLY A 27 5.39 -1.33 -17.39
C GLY A 27 4.53 -2.58 -17.61
N ILE A 28 4.48 -3.04 -18.86
CA ILE A 28 3.67 -4.18 -19.28
C ILE A 28 4.03 -5.48 -18.55
N ASP A 29 5.31 -5.74 -18.26
CA ASP A 29 5.75 -6.96 -17.57
C ASP A 29 5.15 -7.11 -16.17
N ASN A 30 5.12 -6.01 -15.42
CA ASN A 30 4.55 -6.03 -14.06
C ASN A 30 3.03 -5.99 -14.11
N LEU A 31 2.45 -5.30 -15.09
CA LEU A 31 1.00 -5.32 -15.29
C LEU A 31 0.50 -6.74 -15.58
N ILE A 32 1.20 -7.49 -16.44
CA ILE A 32 0.88 -8.90 -16.73
C ILE A 32 0.85 -9.70 -15.43
N LYS A 33 1.88 -9.63 -14.59
CA LYS A 33 1.90 -10.34 -13.28
C LYS A 33 0.69 -10.01 -12.41
N ILE A 34 0.28 -8.74 -12.36
CA ILE A 34 -0.91 -8.32 -11.61
C ILE A 34 -2.18 -8.94 -12.23
N LEU A 35 -2.33 -8.87 -13.56
CA LEU A 35 -3.50 -9.41 -14.26
C LEU A 35 -3.58 -10.94 -14.16
N GLU A 36 -2.46 -11.64 -14.17
CA GLU A 36 -2.42 -13.10 -14.03
C GLU A 36 -2.87 -13.56 -12.64
N TYR A 37 -2.54 -12.79 -11.60
CA TYR A 37 -2.87 -13.11 -10.22
C TYR A 37 -4.26 -12.57 -9.80
N PHE A 38 -4.61 -11.36 -10.22
CA PHE A 38 -5.80 -10.64 -9.77
C PHE A 38 -6.85 -10.38 -10.87
N GLY A 39 -6.67 -10.84 -12.11
CA GLY A 39 -7.50 -10.46 -13.27
C GLY A 39 -8.99 -10.79 -13.20
N LYS A 40 -9.47 -11.42 -12.12
CA LYS A 40 -10.90 -11.65 -11.82
C LYS A 40 -11.36 -11.02 -10.50
N THR A 41 -10.51 -10.18 -9.90
CA THR A 41 -10.72 -9.54 -8.62
C THR A 41 -10.77 -8.04 -8.84
N ALA A 42 -11.85 -7.40 -8.40
CA ALA A 42 -11.87 -5.95 -8.27
C ALA A 42 -10.93 -5.56 -7.13
N ILE A 43 -9.77 -4.98 -7.45
CA ILE A 43 -8.83 -4.50 -6.46
C ILE A 43 -9.18 -3.07 -6.10
N TYR A 44 -9.54 -2.85 -4.84
CA TYR A 44 -9.64 -1.53 -4.26
C TYR A 44 -8.38 -1.23 -3.44
N ILE A 45 -7.70 -0.11 -3.73
CA ILE A 45 -6.50 0.32 -3.00
C ILE A 45 -6.93 1.34 -1.93
N SER A 46 -7.08 0.87 -0.69
CA SER A 46 -7.40 1.73 0.46
C SER A 46 -6.15 2.40 1.04
N GLU A 47 -6.28 3.63 1.55
CA GLU A 47 -5.23 4.26 2.36
C GLU A 47 -5.14 3.69 3.79
N LYS A 48 -6.14 2.97 4.27
CA LYS A 48 -6.19 2.48 5.66
C LYS A 48 -4.98 1.60 6.03
N PRO A 49 -4.56 0.60 5.22
CA PRO A 49 -3.35 -0.18 5.52
C PRO A 49 -2.09 0.68 5.56
N ILE A 50 -1.98 1.68 4.68
CA ILE A 50 -0.84 2.61 4.67
C ILE A 50 -0.80 3.45 5.96
N LEU A 51 -1.96 3.90 6.45
CA LEU A 51 -2.05 4.60 7.72
C LEU A 51 -1.62 3.71 8.91
N GLU A 52 -2.03 2.45 8.93
CA GLU A 52 -1.59 1.50 9.96
C GLU A 52 -0.07 1.26 9.94
N MET A 53 0.52 1.12 8.74
CA MET A 53 1.98 1.04 8.60
C MET A 53 2.69 2.32 9.10
N LYS A 54 2.13 3.51 8.84
CA LYS A 54 2.65 4.77 9.39
C LYS A 54 2.58 4.78 10.92
N LYS A 55 1.47 4.31 11.51
CA LYS A 55 1.31 4.20 12.97
C LYS A 55 2.35 3.26 13.58
N GLU A 56 2.56 2.09 12.98
CA GLU A 56 3.57 1.14 13.43
C GLU A 56 4.98 1.74 13.39
N TYR A 57 5.31 2.45 12.30
CA TYR A 57 6.58 3.16 12.20
C TYR A 57 6.74 4.20 13.31
N ILE A 58 5.69 4.97 13.63
CA ILE A 58 5.73 5.94 14.74
C ILE A 58 5.99 5.22 16.05
N ARG A 59 5.22 4.18 16.41
CA ARG A 59 5.41 3.45 17.67
C ARG A 59 6.84 2.91 17.83
N LYS A 60 7.46 2.44 16.74
CA LYS A 60 8.84 1.91 16.74
C LYS A 60 9.91 2.99 16.95
N HIS A 61 9.66 4.21 16.49
CA HIS A 61 10.65 5.30 16.42
C HIS A 61 10.37 6.49 17.34
N TYR A 62 9.20 6.53 17.99
CA TYR A 62 8.83 7.58 18.92
C TYR A 62 9.80 7.63 20.11
N GLY A 63 10.18 8.84 20.52
CA GLY A 63 11.22 9.07 21.53
C GLY A 63 12.66 8.92 21.03
N LYS A 64 12.90 8.28 19.86
CA LYS A 64 14.21 8.20 19.21
C LYS A 64 14.40 9.27 18.13
N ILE A 65 13.33 9.57 17.42
CA ILE A 65 13.25 10.60 16.38
C ILE A 65 12.24 11.65 16.85
N GLY A 66 12.52 12.93 16.59
CA GLY A 66 11.62 14.02 16.96
C GLY A 66 10.28 13.93 16.23
N ALA A 67 9.18 14.30 16.91
CA ALA A 67 7.83 14.20 16.35
C ALA A 67 7.65 15.00 15.04
N LYS A 68 8.28 16.18 14.94
CA LYS A 68 8.33 17.00 13.72
C LYS A 68 8.98 16.29 12.53
N GLU A 69 10.05 15.55 12.79
CA GLU A 69 10.75 14.81 11.73
C GLU A 69 9.93 13.60 11.27
N LEU A 70 9.31 12.87 12.22
CA LEU A 70 8.38 11.79 11.91
C LEU A 70 7.19 12.29 11.08
N ALA A 71 6.58 13.41 11.47
CA ALA A 71 5.48 14.04 10.77
C ALA A 71 5.85 14.38 9.32
N ARG A 72 6.99 15.04 9.10
CA ARG A 72 7.50 15.38 7.76
C ARG A 72 7.76 14.13 6.92
N LYS A 73 8.41 13.12 7.49
CA LYS A 73 8.77 11.89 6.76
C LYS A 73 7.55 11.10 6.31
N LEU A 74 6.53 11.02 7.16
CA LEU A 74 5.34 10.20 6.91
C LEU A 74 4.20 10.98 6.24
N GLY A 75 4.36 12.30 6.06
CA GLY A 75 3.34 13.17 5.49
C GLY A 75 2.07 13.20 6.34
N ILE A 76 2.21 13.36 7.67
CA ILE A 76 1.09 13.47 8.61
C ILE A 76 1.31 14.63 9.59
N SER A 77 0.29 14.97 10.38
CA SER A 77 0.40 16.03 11.39
C SER A 77 1.24 15.61 12.61
N GLU A 78 1.97 16.56 13.21
CA GLU A 78 2.68 16.32 14.48
C GLU A 78 1.71 15.87 15.59
N ARG A 79 0.49 16.41 15.59
CA ARG A 79 -0.58 15.98 16.50
C ARG A 79 -0.82 14.48 16.44
N LEU A 80 -0.98 13.92 15.24
CA LEU A 80 -1.21 12.49 15.08
C LEU A 80 -0.01 11.65 15.54
N VAL A 81 1.22 12.16 15.35
CA VAL A 81 2.43 11.51 15.89
C VAL A 81 2.40 11.46 17.42
N TYR A 82 2.02 12.55 18.08
CA TYR A 82 1.88 12.58 19.55
C TYR A 82 0.74 11.69 20.03
N GLU A 83 -0.41 11.67 19.35
CA GLU A 83 -1.53 10.80 19.70
C GLU A 83 -1.08 9.33 19.67
N ILE A 84 -0.48 8.88 18.57
CA ILE A 84 -0.01 7.49 18.41
C ILE A 84 1.15 7.15 19.35
N GLY A 85 2.12 8.05 19.48
CA GLY A 85 3.31 7.82 20.32
C GLY A 85 3.00 7.73 21.81
N ASN A 86 1.92 8.38 22.25
CA ASN A 86 1.46 8.36 23.64
C ASN A 86 0.32 7.35 23.89
N GLU A 87 -0.15 6.63 22.86
CA GLU A 87 -1.08 5.51 23.04
C GLU A 87 -0.40 4.45 23.94
N LYS A 88 -1.01 4.16 25.09
CA LYS A 88 -0.63 2.99 25.88
C LYS A 88 -0.94 1.77 25.03
N VAL A 89 0.08 0.98 24.68
CA VAL A 89 -0.09 -0.24 23.90
C VAL A 89 -1.10 -1.15 24.61
N THR A 90 -2.34 -1.17 24.14
CA THR A 90 -3.29 -2.21 24.48
C THR A 90 -2.98 -3.38 23.57
N CYS A 91 -2.34 -4.41 24.12
CA CYS A 91 -2.16 -5.68 23.45
C CYS A 91 -3.55 -6.32 23.23
N GLU A 92 -4.24 -5.96 22.16
CA GLU A 92 -5.35 -6.77 21.67
C GLU A 92 -4.75 -7.99 20.98
N LYS A 93 -5.09 -9.16 21.53
CA LYS A 93 -4.67 -10.49 21.05
C LYS A 93 -5.01 -10.59 19.56
N GLY A 94 -4.00 -11.00 18.77
CA GLY A 94 -4.15 -11.22 17.34
C GLY A 94 -5.28 -12.19 17.03
N LEU A 95 -6.06 -11.86 16.01
CA LEU A 95 -7.19 -12.64 15.49
C LEU A 95 -6.70 -13.70 14.48
N PHE A 96 -5.60 -14.38 14.82
CA PHE A 96 -5.05 -15.50 14.05
C PHE A 96 -4.53 -16.58 15.01
N ASP A 97 -5.43 -17.08 15.86
CA ASP A 97 -5.36 -18.45 16.37
C ASP A 97 -6.73 -19.07 16.05
N GLY A 98 -6.83 -19.80 14.94
CA GLY A 98 -8.08 -20.41 14.52
C GLY A 98 -8.03 -21.01 13.11
N GLU A 99 -7.62 -22.29 13.08
CA GLU A 99 -7.78 -23.32 12.04
C GLU A 99 -6.93 -23.25 10.74
#